data_AF-A0AAW2QFK4-F1
#
_entry.id   AF-A0AAW2QFK4-F1
#
_cell.length_a   1.000
_cell.length_b   1.000
_cell.length_c   1.000
_cell.angle_alpha   90.00
_cell.angle_beta   90.00
_cell.angle_gamma   90.00
#
_symmetry.space_group_name_H-M   'P 1'
#
loop_
_entity.id
_entity.type
_entity.pdbx_description
1 polymer ?
#
loop_
_entity_poly.entity_id
_entity_poly.type
_entity_poly.pdbx_seq_one_letter_code
_entity_poly.pdbx_strand_id
1 'polypeptide(L)'
;MDLFGDQKLIMFYNYDEVSTDDLQEEQILLDALLTAMFGKDETTSTANSFLEAHRGVEECQKLLKMWTSLKPLTQKVVALAAEAKNLEKDKDHLTINLLRAEEEVNVLFEENNILNEENKRLIRLCHREKHISGSGGGSLSGKGKRKSSPKLSSPVEKKIDFGNLDPQRQPLSPLQSNSPESRLCKK
;
A
#
# COMPACT_ATOMS: atom_id res chain seq x y z
N MET A 1 -83.88 -12.72 -0.20
CA MET A 1 -82.52 -13.17 0.12
C MET A 1 -81.76 -13.16 -1.17
N ASP A 2 -80.82 -12.24 -1.32
CA ASP A 2 -79.60 -12.43 -2.12
C ASP A 2 -78.59 -11.41 -1.59
N LEU A 3 -77.96 -11.81 -0.49
CA LEU A 3 -76.99 -11.07 0.31
C LEU A 3 -75.56 -11.36 -0.18
N PHE A 4 -75.37 -11.47 -1.50
CA PHE A 4 -74.11 -11.94 -2.11
C PHE A 4 -73.59 -11.05 -3.24
N GLY A 5 -74.15 -9.85 -3.42
CA GLY A 5 -73.72 -8.88 -4.43
C GLY A 5 -72.59 -7.94 -3.98
N ASP A 6 -72.50 -7.64 -2.69
CA ASP A 6 -71.71 -6.47 -2.24
C ASP A 6 -70.33 -6.82 -1.65
N GLN A 7 -69.97 -8.10 -1.53
CA GLN A 7 -68.66 -8.49 -1.00
C GLN A 7 -67.55 -8.51 -2.07
N LYS A 8 -67.90 -8.45 -3.36
CA LYS A 8 -66.93 -8.61 -4.46
C LYS A 8 -66.36 -7.28 -4.99
N LEU A 9 -66.85 -6.14 -4.50
CA LEU A 9 -66.37 -4.81 -4.90
C LEU A 9 -65.35 -4.21 -3.92
N ILE A 10 -65.20 -4.79 -2.72
CA ILE A 10 -64.32 -4.25 -1.66
C ILE A 10 -62.89 -4.86 -1.74
N MET A 11 -62.68 -5.90 -2.54
CA MET A 11 -61.39 -6.62 -2.60
C MET A 11 -60.44 -6.17 -3.74
N PHE A 12 -60.77 -5.12 -4.49
CA PHE A 12 -59.94 -4.66 -5.62
C PHE A 12 -59.36 -3.25 -5.50
N TYR A 13 -59.50 -2.58 -4.35
CA TYR A 13 -58.89 -1.27 -4.11
C TYR A 13 -58.24 -1.16 -2.72
N ASN A 14 -57.38 -2.12 -2.37
CA ASN A 14 -56.26 -1.86 -1.47
C ASN A 14 -54.98 -1.90 -2.32
N TYR A 15 -54.88 -0.96 -3.25
CA TYR A 15 -53.56 -0.46 -3.60
C TYR A 15 -53.21 0.48 -2.45
N ASP A 16 -52.24 0.11 -1.63
CA ASP A 16 -51.61 1.05 -0.69
C ASP A 16 -51.09 2.22 -1.53
N GLU A 17 -51.90 3.27 -1.62
CA GLU A 17 -51.52 4.54 -2.20
C GLU A 17 -50.52 5.14 -1.22
N VAL A 18 -49.23 4.82 -1.41
CA VAL A 18 -48.14 5.38 -0.62
C VAL A 18 -48.31 6.89 -0.64
N SER A 19 -48.57 7.45 0.54
CA SER A 19 -48.79 8.88 0.70
C SER A 19 -47.57 9.62 0.20
N THR A 20 -47.77 10.69 -0.57
CA THR A 20 -46.68 11.54 -1.05
C THR A 20 -45.89 12.17 0.10
N ASP A 21 -46.52 12.32 1.27
CA ASP A 21 -45.88 12.77 2.51
C ASP A 21 -44.86 11.75 3.02
N ASP A 22 -45.18 10.46 2.98
CA ASP A 22 -44.30 9.39 3.48
C ASP A 22 -43.02 9.28 2.64
N LEU A 23 -43.13 9.42 1.31
CA LEU A 23 -41.97 9.44 0.38
C LEU A 23 -41.07 10.66 0.60
N GLN A 24 -41.66 11.79 0.97
CA GLN A 24 -40.90 13.02 1.23
C GLN A 24 -40.19 12.92 2.58
N GLU A 25 -40.83 12.36 3.61
CA GLU A 25 -40.22 12.10 4.90
C GLU A 25 -39.04 11.12 4.78
N GLU A 26 -39.20 10.03 4.03
CA GLU A 26 -38.11 9.08 3.74
C GLU A 26 -36.89 9.79 3.11
N GLN A 27 -37.13 10.62 2.08
CA GLN A 27 -36.06 11.34 1.39
C GLN A 27 -35.29 12.27 2.34
N ILE A 28 -35.99 12.96 3.23
CA ILE A 28 -35.40 13.86 4.23
C ILE A 28 -34.56 13.07 5.24
N LEU A 29 -35.08 11.95 5.73
CA LEU A 29 -34.38 11.09 6.68
C LEU A 29 -33.11 10.50 6.08
N LEU A 30 -33.16 10.03 4.84
CA LEU A 30 -31.98 9.50 4.13
C LEU A 30 -30.92 10.58 3.89
N ASP A 31 -31.32 11.79 3.52
CA ASP A 31 -30.39 12.90 3.31
C ASP A 31 -29.71 13.34 4.62
N ALA A 32 -30.48 13.42 5.71
CA ALA A 32 -29.97 13.69 7.04
C ALA A 32 -28.98 12.61 7.50
N LEU A 33 -29.32 11.33 7.30
CA LEU A 33 -28.48 10.19 7.65
C LEU A 33 -27.15 10.21 6.89
N LEU A 34 -27.20 10.32 5.56
CA LEU A 34 -25.99 10.35 4.75
C LEU A 34 -25.13 11.58 5.08
N THR A 35 -25.74 12.72 5.39
CA THR A 35 -25.02 13.93 5.82
C THR A 35 -24.35 13.74 7.18
N ALA A 36 -25.03 13.11 8.13
CA ALA A 36 -24.47 12.80 9.45
C ALA A 36 -23.32 11.80 9.38
N MET A 37 -23.42 10.78 8.52
CA MET A 37 -22.42 9.70 8.42
C MET A 37 -21.22 10.05 7.54
N PHE A 38 -21.41 10.79 6.45
CA PHE A 38 -20.41 10.95 5.39
C PHE A 38 -20.05 12.40 5.04
N GLY A 39 -20.54 13.39 5.79
CA GLY A 39 -20.24 14.80 5.54
C GLY A 39 -20.82 15.32 4.21
N LYS A 40 -20.42 16.53 3.80
CA LYS A 40 -21.12 17.27 2.74
C LYS A 40 -20.41 17.35 1.37
N ASP A 41 -19.08 17.30 1.29
CA ASP A 41 -18.41 18.04 0.20
C ASP A 41 -17.42 17.26 -0.70
N GLU A 42 -16.90 16.11 -0.29
CA GLU A 42 -15.76 15.51 -1.03
C GLU A 42 -16.15 14.40 -2.03
N THR A 43 -17.42 14.01 -2.03
CA THR A 43 -17.87 12.78 -2.72
C THR A 43 -18.19 12.99 -4.21
N THR A 44 -18.54 14.20 -4.63
CA THR A 44 -18.94 14.50 -6.03
C THR A 44 -17.79 14.38 -7.04
N SER A 45 -16.56 14.70 -6.64
CA SER A 45 -15.36 14.54 -7.47
C SER A 45 -15.05 13.06 -7.73
N THR A 46 -15.18 12.24 -6.68
CA THR A 46 -14.97 10.78 -6.73
C THR A 46 -15.97 10.11 -7.67
N ALA A 47 -17.25 10.48 -7.61
CA ALA A 47 -18.28 9.96 -8.51
C ALA A 47 -17.96 10.26 -9.98
N ASN A 48 -17.69 11.52 -10.33
CA ASN A 48 -17.42 11.91 -11.71
C ASN A 48 -16.18 11.21 -12.27
N SER A 49 -15.10 11.17 -11.50
CA SER A 49 -13.86 10.49 -11.88
C SER A 49 -14.10 8.99 -12.12
N PHE A 50 -14.90 8.36 -11.25
CA PHE A 50 -15.28 6.95 -11.41
C PHE A 50 -16.14 6.72 -12.65
N LEU A 51 -17.18 7.52 -12.88
CA LEU A 51 -18.04 7.36 -14.05
C LEU A 51 -17.29 7.60 -15.36
N GLU A 52 -16.34 8.54 -15.38
CA GLU A 52 -15.48 8.77 -16.53
C GLU A 52 -14.54 7.60 -16.80
N ALA A 53 -13.91 7.04 -15.76
CA ALA A 53 -13.07 5.86 -15.87
C ALA A 53 -13.84 4.63 -16.38
N HIS A 54 -15.16 4.58 -16.15
CA HIS A 54 -16.03 3.48 -16.56
C HIS A 54 -17.00 3.88 -17.68
N ARG A 55 -16.66 4.90 -18.50
CA ARG A 55 -17.50 5.38 -19.62
C ARG A 55 -17.86 4.28 -20.64
N GLY A 56 -17.09 3.21 -20.73
CA GLY A 56 -17.40 2.03 -21.56
C GLY A 56 -18.60 1.20 -21.08
N VAL A 57 -19.05 1.41 -19.83
CA VAL A 57 -20.27 0.81 -19.27
C VAL A 57 -21.45 1.72 -19.59
N GLU A 58 -22.48 1.18 -20.24
CA GLU A 58 -23.60 1.96 -20.77
C GLU A 58 -24.34 2.74 -19.67
N GLU A 59 -24.51 2.13 -18.50
CA GLU A 59 -25.15 2.73 -17.33
C GLU A 59 -24.32 3.90 -16.79
N CYS A 60 -23.00 3.74 -16.68
CA CYS A 60 -22.12 4.82 -16.23
C CYS A 60 -22.15 6.00 -17.22
N GLN A 61 -22.19 5.73 -18.52
CA GLN A 61 -22.31 6.77 -19.54
C GLN A 61 -23.65 7.51 -19.47
N LYS A 62 -24.77 6.79 -19.31
CA LYS A 62 -26.11 7.39 -19.15
C LYS A 62 -26.18 8.24 -17.88
N LEU A 63 -25.66 7.73 -16.77
CA LEU A 63 -25.66 8.41 -15.49
C LEU A 63 -24.80 9.69 -15.54
N LEU A 64 -23.65 9.64 -16.19
CA LEU A 64 -22.78 10.80 -16.40
C LEU A 64 -23.48 11.90 -17.22
N LYS A 65 -24.23 11.54 -18.28
CA LYS A 65 -25.00 12.50 -19.08
C LYS A 65 -26.12 13.18 -18.29
N MET A 66 -26.70 12.47 -17.32
CA MET A 66 -27.81 12.98 -16.50
C MET A 66 -27.32 13.58 -15.16
N TRP A 67 -26.01 13.61 -14.90
CA TRP A 67 -25.45 13.91 -13.58
C TRP A 67 -26.03 15.17 -12.94
N THR A 68 -26.10 16.29 -13.67
CA THR A 68 -26.61 17.58 -13.17
C THR A 68 -28.12 17.59 -12.90
N SER A 69 -28.86 16.63 -13.46
CA SER A 69 -30.29 16.47 -13.25
C SER A 69 -30.63 15.48 -12.13
N LEU A 70 -29.64 14.74 -11.63
CA LEU A 70 -29.82 13.82 -10.51
C LEU A 70 -30.09 14.59 -9.22
N LYS A 71 -30.94 14.01 -8.36
CA LYS A 71 -31.10 14.50 -6.99
C LYS A 71 -29.76 14.45 -6.26
N PRO A 72 -29.45 15.41 -5.36
CA PRO A 72 -28.21 15.40 -4.59
C PRO A 72 -27.97 14.09 -3.83
N LEU A 73 -29.03 13.51 -3.25
CA LEU A 73 -28.96 12.21 -2.58
C LEU A 73 -28.48 11.11 -3.53
N THR A 74 -28.99 11.07 -4.76
CA THR A 74 -28.58 10.10 -5.77
C THR A 74 -27.12 10.28 -6.15
N GLN A 75 -26.67 11.52 -6.35
CA GLN A 75 -25.25 11.81 -6.61
C GLN A 75 -24.36 11.30 -5.48
N LYS A 76 -24.79 11.46 -4.22
CA LYS A 76 -24.06 10.99 -3.05
C LYS A 76 -23.99 9.46 -2.95
N VAL A 77 -25.09 8.77 -3.24
CA VAL A 77 -25.09 7.30 -3.29
C VAL A 77 -24.15 6.78 -4.38
N VAL A 78 -24.14 7.42 -5.55
CA VAL A 78 -23.22 7.05 -6.65
C VAL A 78 -21.78 7.27 -6.25
N ALA A 79 -21.48 8.37 -5.56
CA ALA A 79 -20.15 8.63 -5.03
C ALA A 79 -19.69 7.60 -4.01
N LEU A 80 -20.57 7.20 -3.08
CA LEU A 80 -20.27 6.16 -2.10
C LEU A 80 -20.03 4.80 -2.78
N ALA A 81 -20.82 4.47 -3.81
CA ALA A 81 -20.61 3.26 -4.59
C ALA A 81 -19.27 3.28 -5.34
N ALA A 82 -18.90 4.43 -5.90
CA ALA A 82 -17.60 4.64 -6.55
C ALA A 82 -16.43 4.48 -5.57
N GLU A 83 -16.54 5.08 -4.38
CA GLU A 83 -15.55 4.96 -3.32
C GLU A 83 -15.41 3.52 -2.83
N ALA A 84 -16.52 2.83 -2.58
CA ALA A 84 -16.52 1.42 -2.21
C ALA A 84 -15.81 0.54 -3.24
N LYS A 85 -16.00 0.83 -4.54
CA LYS A 85 -15.31 0.11 -5.63
C LYS A 85 -13.82 0.44 -5.73
N ASN A 86 -13.41 1.66 -5.41
CA ASN A 86 -11.99 2.00 -5.35
C ASN A 86 -11.32 1.32 -4.16
N LEU A 87 -11.96 1.34 -2.98
CA LEU A 87 -11.48 0.65 -1.78
C LEU A 87 -11.36 -0.87 -1.98
N GLU A 88 -12.27 -1.49 -2.74
CA GLU A 88 -12.17 -2.90 -3.12
C GLU A 88 -10.86 -3.19 -3.87
N LYS A 89 -10.53 -2.36 -4.88
CA LYS A 89 -9.28 -2.48 -5.64
C LYS A 89 -8.05 -2.23 -4.77
N ASP A 90 -8.08 -1.21 -3.94
CA ASP A 90 -6.96 -0.86 -3.05
C ASP A 90 -6.70 -1.98 -2.03
N LYS A 91 -7.75 -2.57 -1.48
CA LYS A 91 -7.65 -3.73 -0.58
C LYS A 91 -7.00 -4.93 -1.28
N ASP A 92 -7.35 -5.20 -2.54
CA ASP A 92 -6.74 -6.28 -3.32
C ASP A 92 -5.25 -5.99 -3.60
N HIS A 93 -4.90 -4.75 -3.98
CA HIS A 93 -3.51 -4.33 -4.15
C HIS A 93 -2.68 -4.46 -2.85
N LEU A 94 -3.25 -4.01 -1.72
CA LEU A 94 -2.59 -4.11 -0.42
C LEU A 94 -2.37 -5.56 -0.01
N THR A 95 -3.34 -6.44 -0.31
CA THR A 95 -3.22 -7.88 -0.04
C THR A 95 -2.05 -8.49 -0.81
N ILE A 96 -1.90 -8.15 -2.10
CA ILE A 96 -0.79 -8.63 -2.94
C ILE A 96 0.55 -8.10 -2.42
N ASN A 97 0.61 -6.81 -2.06
CA ASN A 97 1.83 -6.20 -1.56
C ASN A 97 2.27 -6.79 -0.22
N LEU A 98 1.31 -7.06 0.67
CA LEU A 98 1.57 -7.69 1.95
C LEU A 98 2.16 -9.09 1.76
N LEU A 99 1.53 -9.92 0.92
CA LEU A 99 2.03 -11.27 0.62
C LEU A 99 3.47 -11.22 0.07
N ARG A 100 3.75 -10.30 -0.86
CA ARG A 100 5.09 -10.13 -1.40
C ARG A 100 6.10 -9.71 -0.33
N ALA A 101 5.73 -8.77 0.55
CA ALA A 101 6.60 -8.33 1.63
C ALA A 101 6.92 -9.48 2.60
N GLU A 102 5.95 -10.36 2.88
CA GLU A 102 6.16 -11.56 3.70
C GLU A 102 7.12 -12.56 3.02
N GLU A 103 6.97 -12.78 1.72
CA GLU A 103 7.90 -13.61 0.92
C GLU A 103 9.33 -13.04 0.94
N GLU A 104 9.48 -11.73 0.74
CA GLU A 104 10.78 -11.03 0.78
C GLU A 104 11.45 -11.18 2.16
N VAL A 105 10.70 -11.06 3.25
CA VAL A 105 11.22 -11.27 4.61
C VAL A 105 11.73 -12.71 4.79
N ASN A 106 11.00 -13.71 4.28
CA ASN A 106 11.42 -15.11 4.37
C ASN A 106 12.71 -15.38 3.61
N VAL A 107 12.84 -14.86 2.39
CA VAL A 107 14.07 -14.99 1.59
C VAL A 107 15.25 -14.32 2.31
N LEU A 108 15.07 -13.09 2.78
CA LEU A 108 16.12 -12.36 3.49
C LEU A 108 16.52 -13.04 4.80
N PHE A 109 15.58 -13.64 5.52
CA PHE A 109 15.86 -14.40 6.73
C PHE A 109 16.76 -15.60 6.45
N GLU A 110 16.46 -16.36 5.39
CA GLU A 110 17.27 -17.52 5.00
C GLU A 110 18.66 -17.11 4.53
N GLU A 111 18.76 -16.07 3.69
CA GLU A 111 20.05 -15.52 3.27
C GLU A 111 20.87 -15.03 4.48
N ASN A 112 20.22 -14.38 5.46
CA ASN A 112 20.89 -13.93 6.68
C ASN A 112 21.43 -15.10 7.51
N ASN A 113 20.67 -16.19 7.61
CA ASN A 113 21.11 -17.40 8.31
C ASN A 113 22.35 -18.01 7.65
N ILE A 114 22.36 -18.13 6.33
CA ILE A 114 23.51 -18.64 5.56
C ILE A 114 24.74 -17.77 5.81
N LEU A 115 24.59 -16.45 5.69
CA LEU A 115 25.68 -15.50 5.91
C LEU A 115 26.19 -15.53 7.35
N ASN A 116 25.30 -15.69 8.33
CA ASN A 116 25.66 -15.77 9.74
C ASN A 116 26.49 -17.02 10.04
N GLU A 117 26.11 -18.18 9.49
CA GLU A 117 26.89 -19.41 9.66
C GLU A 117 28.26 -19.33 8.98
N GLU A 118 28.32 -18.75 7.78
CA GLU A 118 29.60 -18.56 7.09
C GLU A 118 30.51 -17.56 7.83
N ASN A 119 29.95 -16.47 8.38
CA ASN A 119 30.69 -15.51 9.18
C ASN A 119 31.26 -16.17 10.45
N LYS A 120 30.45 -16.95 11.17
CA LYS A 120 30.93 -17.75 12.32
C LYS A 120 32.05 -18.71 11.92
N ARG A 121 31.93 -19.37 10.76
CA ARG A 121 32.95 -20.28 10.22
C ARG A 121 34.27 -19.56 9.96
N LEU A 122 34.23 -18.40 9.30
CA LEU A 122 35.39 -17.58 8.98
C LEU A 122 36.06 -17.03 10.25
N ILE A 123 35.29 -16.55 11.22
CA ILE A 123 35.83 -16.10 12.53
C ILE A 123 36.62 -17.23 13.21
N ARG A 124 36.09 -18.47 13.22
CA ARG A 124 36.81 -19.62 13.79
C ARG A 124 38.09 -19.92 13.03
N LEU A 125 38.10 -19.81 11.70
CA LEU A 125 39.27 -20.02 10.87
C LEU A 125 40.37 -18.98 11.15
N CYS A 126 40.00 -17.69 11.17
CA CYS A 126 40.90 -16.59 11.48
C CYS A 126 41.54 -16.73 12.87
N HIS A 127 40.79 -17.17 13.88
CA HIS A 127 41.36 -17.43 15.20
C HIS A 127 42.36 -18.58 15.16
N ARG A 128 42.05 -19.71 14.50
CA ARG A 128 42.99 -20.84 14.37
C ARG A 128 44.29 -20.44 13.68
N GLU A 129 44.21 -19.70 12.58
CA GLU A 129 45.40 -19.26 11.83
C GLU A 129 46.31 -18.33 12.65
N LYS A 130 45.73 -17.42 13.44
CA LYS A 130 46.49 -16.58 14.40
C LYS A 130 47.21 -17.40 15.47
N HIS A 131 46.62 -18.51 15.93
CA HIS A 131 47.23 -19.37 16.94
C HIS A 131 48.31 -20.31 16.36
N ILE A 132 48.23 -20.70 15.10
CA ILE A 132 49.24 -21.54 14.44
C ILE A 132 50.49 -20.71 14.07
N SER A 133 50.31 -19.46 13.65
CA SER A 133 51.41 -18.55 13.28
C SER A 133 52.14 -17.92 14.49
N GLY A 134 51.67 -18.16 15.72
CA GLY A 134 52.27 -17.65 16.96
C GLY A 134 53.22 -18.60 17.68
N SER A 135 53.41 -19.83 17.17
CA SER A 135 54.25 -20.86 17.80
C SER A 135 55.33 -21.36 16.84
N GLY A 136 56.25 -20.49 16.45
CA GLY A 136 57.44 -20.90 15.69
C GLY A 136 58.41 -19.76 15.43
N GLY A 137 59.29 -19.47 16.40
CA GLY A 137 60.33 -18.45 16.21
C GLY A 137 61.17 -18.17 17.45
N GLY A 138 61.75 -19.21 18.05
CA GLY A 138 62.86 -19.00 18.98
C GLY A 138 64.14 -18.68 18.20
N SER A 139 64.72 -17.50 18.38
CA SER A 139 66.13 -17.23 18.08
C SER A 139 66.67 -16.07 18.94
N LEU A 140 67.33 -16.47 20.03
CA LEU A 140 68.57 -15.97 20.63
C LEU A 140 68.87 -14.44 20.65
N SER A 141 69.05 -13.95 21.89
CA SER A 141 70.08 -13.00 22.37
C SER A 141 70.32 -11.70 21.59
N GLY A 142 69.89 -10.59 22.19
CA GLY A 142 70.28 -9.24 21.76
C GLY A 142 69.97 -8.20 22.84
N LYS A 143 70.92 -7.99 23.75
CA LYS A 143 70.90 -6.99 24.82
C LYS A 143 70.85 -5.58 24.19
N GLY A 144 69.76 -4.84 24.34
CA GLY A 144 69.67 -3.46 23.81
C GLY A 144 68.45 -2.69 24.29
N LYS A 145 68.63 -1.81 25.30
CA LYS A 145 67.66 -0.77 25.67
C LYS A 145 67.44 0.16 24.47
N ARG A 146 66.21 0.28 23.96
CA ARG A 146 65.72 1.51 23.30
C ARG A 146 64.18 1.53 23.18
N LYS A 147 63.60 2.66 23.63
CA LYS A 147 62.17 2.97 23.62
C LYS A 147 61.59 2.84 22.20
N SER A 148 60.46 2.15 22.05
CA SER A 148 59.50 2.46 20.98
C SER A 148 58.10 2.01 21.39
N SER A 149 57.18 2.97 21.40
CA SER A 149 55.75 2.76 21.58
C SER A 149 55.16 2.14 20.31
N PRO A 150 54.25 1.14 20.37
CA PRO A 150 53.46 0.79 19.20
C PRO A 150 52.38 1.86 19.04
N LYS A 151 52.64 2.85 18.18
CA LYS A 151 51.59 3.71 17.63
C LYS A 151 50.69 2.83 16.77
N LEU A 152 49.40 2.84 17.09
CA LEU A 152 48.32 2.48 16.18
C LEU A 152 48.39 3.42 14.96
N SER A 153 49.05 3.02 13.88
CA SER A 153 48.88 3.68 12.58
C SER A 153 49.57 2.89 11.46
N SER A 154 48.76 2.22 10.64
CA SER A 154 49.03 2.16 9.21
C SER A 154 47.69 2.28 8.48
N PRO A 155 47.45 3.33 7.69
CA PRO A 155 46.36 3.33 6.73
C PRO A 155 46.77 2.35 5.63
N VAL A 156 46.20 1.16 5.64
CA VAL A 156 46.22 0.31 4.45
C VAL A 156 45.30 0.99 3.43
N GLU A 157 45.91 1.69 2.48
CA GLU A 157 45.30 2.07 1.21
C GLU A 157 44.99 0.79 0.43
N LYS A 158 43.96 0.05 0.85
CA LYS A 158 43.31 -0.92 -0.02
C LYS A 158 42.51 -0.11 -1.03
N LYS A 159 43.13 0.15 -2.19
CA LYS A 159 42.40 0.42 -3.42
C LYS A 159 41.39 -0.72 -3.59
N ILE A 160 40.12 -0.42 -3.35
CA ILE A 160 39.02 -1.27 -3.77
C ILE A 160 39.07 -1.21 -5.30
N ASP A 161 39.56 -2.28 -5.92
CA ASP A 161 39.47 -2.44 -7.35
C ASP A 161 37.99 -2.67 -7.69
N PHE A 162 37.35 -1.66 -8.29
CA PHE A 162 35.99 -1.73 -8.81
C PHE A 162 35.92 -2.46 -10.17
N GLY A 163 36.97 -3.20 -10.55
CA GLY A 163 37.08 -3.91 -11.83
C GLY A 163 36.14 -5.11 -12.01
N ASN A 164 35.25 -5.40 -11.06
CA ASN A 164 34.15 -6.35 -11.28
C ASN A 164 32.89 -5.90 -10.53
N LEU A 165 32.45 -4.67 -10.82
CA LEU A 165 31.05 -4.30 -10.62
C LEU A 165 30.24 -5.09 -11.64
N ASP A 166 29.62 -6.18 -11.18
CA ASP A 166 28.50 -6.78 -11.88
C ASP A 166 27.48 -5.67 -12.18
N PRO A 167 27.28 -5.27 -13.45
CA PRO A 167 26.58 -4.05 -13.78
C PRO A 167 25.07 -4.28 -13.79
N GLN A 168 24.47 -4.87 -12.75
CA GLN A 168 23.01 -4.98 -12.69
C GLN A 168 22.41 -5.38 -11.34
N ARG A 169 22.67 -4.63 -10.26
CA ARG A 169 21.58 -4.46 -9.27
C ARG A 169 20.67 -3.33 -9.73
N GLN A 170 19.86 -3.62 -10.75
CA GLN A 170 18.68 -2.82 -11.02
C GLN A 170 17.70 -3.02 -9.87
N PRO A 171 17.19 -1.96 -9.21
CA PRO A 171 15.99 -2.12 -8.40
C PRO A 171 14.90 -2.66 -9.32
N LEU A 172 14.24 -3.77 -8.94
CA LEU A 172 13.21 -4.41 -9.77
C LEU A 172 11.95 -3.54 -9.94
N SER A 173 11.94 -2.32 -9.40
CA SER A 173 10.97 -1.27 -9.68
C SER A 173 11.57 0.11 -9.34
N PRO A 174 11.41 1.15 -10.18
CA PRO A 174 11.52 2.52 -9.70
C PRO A 174 10.39 2.74 -8.69
N LEU A 175 10.70 3.12 -7.45
CA LEU A 175 9.70 3.67 -6.53
C LEU A 175 9.06 4.87 -7.23
N GLN A 176 7.79 4.75 -7.59
CA GLN A 176 7.05 5.86 -8.17
C GLN A 176 7.02 6.99 -7.13
N SER A 177 7.52 8.15 -7.53
CA SER A 177 7.46 9.37 -6.73
C SER A 177 6.00 9.81 -6.58
N ASN A 178 5.33 9.30 -5.55
CA ASN A 178 4.05 9.84 -5.09
C ASN A 178 4.32 11.09 -4.25
N SER A 179 4.75 12.19 -4.89
CA SER A 179 4.60 13.52 -4.30
C SER A 179 4.79 14.61 -5.36
N PRO A 180 3.81 15.51 -5.59
CA PRO A 180 3.89 16.50 -6.64
C PRO A 180 4.48 17.81 -6.12
N GLU A 181 5.71 17.84 -5.60
CA GLU A 181 6.31 19.13 -5.20
C GLU A 181 7.85 19.08 -5.06
N SER A 182 8.56 19.24 -6.18
CA SER A 182 9.89 19.87 -6.16
C SER A 182 10.19 20.55 -7.50
N ARG A 183 9.33 21.50 -7.88
CA ARG A 183 9.72 22.49 -8.87
C ARG A 183 10.55 23.56 -8.15
N LEU A 184 11.74 23.82 -8.72
CA LEU A 184 12.54 25.04 -8.60
C LEU A 184 13.56 25.10 -7.45
N CYS A 185 14.77 24.62 -7.73
CA CYS A 185 15.99 25.32 -7.35
C CYS A 185 16.92 25.39 -8.57
N LYS A 186 16.93 26.54 -9.26
CA LYS A 186 18.09 27.02 -10.00
C LYS A 186 18.33 28.47 -9.59
N LYS A 187 19.42 28.69 -8.87
CA LYS A 187 20.18 29.93 -8.91
C LYS A 187 21.65 29.56 -8.90
#